data_AF-B9ZUL0-F1
#
_entry.id   AF-B9ZUL0-F1
#
_cell.length_a   1.000
_cell.length_b   1.000
_cell.length_c   1.000
_cell.angle_alpha   90.00
_cell.angle_beta   90.00
_cell.angle_gamma   90.00
#
_symmetry.space_group_name_H-M   'P 1'
#
loop_
_entity.id
_entity.type
_entity.pdbx_description
1 polymer ?
#
loop_
_entity_poly.entity_id
_entity_poly.type
_entity_poly.pdbx_seq_one_letter_code
_entity_poly.pdbx_strand_id
1 'polypeptide(L)'
;MPLSLEIILTLLALSIPTITACREASISGEIRYPQGTCPTKTEALNDCNKVTKGLIDFSQSHQRAWGIDMTAKVQCAPCITTDPWDVVLCTCKITAHRYREFVPKIPYSSFSSAPGVIFGQETGLDHDPEWVVNMKARTRGCD
;
A
#
# COMPACT_ATOMS: atom_id res chain seq x y z
N MET A 1 40.80 41.86 -24.54
CA MET A 1 40.74 40.49 -23.98
C MET A 1 39.32 39.99 -24.17
N PRO A 2 39.04 39.13 -25.17
CA PRO A 2 37.69 38.64 -25.39
C PRO A 2 37.37 37.59 -24.32
N LEU A 3 36.28 37.78 -23.58
CA LEU A 3 35.75 36.75 -22.70
C LEU A 3 35.26 35.60 -23.58
N SER A 4 35.90 34.45 -23.44
CA SER A 4 35.60 33.21 -24.16
C SER A 4 34.15 32.80 -23.93
N LEU A 5 33.38 32.79 -25.02
CA LEU A 5 31.99 32.36 -25.12
C LEU A 5 31.79 30.85 -24.83
N GLU A 6 32.86 30.11 -24.52
CA GLU A 6 32.84 28.66 -24.35
C GLU A 6 32.48 28.18 -22.94
N ILE A 7 32.50 29.07 -21.93
CA ILE A 7 32.21 28.67 -20.54
C ILE A 7 30.70 28.57 -20.25
N ILE A 8 29.85 29.17 -21.09
CA ILE A 8 28.39 29.19 -20.86
C ILE A 8 27.74 27.87 -21.34
N LEU A 9 28.34 27.14 -22.28
CA LEU A 9 27.71 25.94 -22.87
C LEU A 9 27.86 24.67 -22.01
N THR A 10 28.81 24.62 -21.07
CA THR A 10 29.08 23.41 -20.26
C THR A 10 28.26 23.31 -18.98
N LEU A 11 27.52 24.36 -18.60
CA LEU A 11 26.65 24.38 -17.40
C LEU A 11 25.20 23.95 -17.68
N LEU A 12 24.80 23.77 -18.94
CA LEU A 12 23.42 23.40 -19.32
C LEU A 12 23.15 21.89 -19.47
N ALA A 13 24.11 21.02 -19.13
CA ALA A 13 23.98 19.57 -19.34
C ALA A 13 23.49 18.76 -18.12
N LEU A 14 23.16 19.38 -16.99
CA LEU A 14 22.92 18.65 -15.72
C LEU A 14 21.55 18.83 -15.05
N SER A 15 20.55 19.37 -15.74
CA SER A 15 19.18 19.42 -15.20
C SER A 15 18.21 18.50 -15.96
N ILE A 16 18.60 17.25 -16.21
CA ILE A 16 17.58 16.23 -16.49
C ILE A 16 16.98 15.89 -15.12
N PRO A 17 15.69 16.19 -14.86
CA PRO A 17 15.06 15.70 -13.65
C PRO A 17 15.20 14.18 -13.68
N THR A 18 15.94 13.61 -12.72
CA THR A 18 15.93 12.18 -12.48
C THR A 18 14.53 11.84 -12.01
N ILE A 19 13.64 11.52 -12.96
CA ILE A 19 12.30 11.03 -12.64
C ILE A 19 12.53 9.76 -11.85
N THR A 20 12.38 9.85 -10.54
CA THR A 20 12.52 8.69 -9.68
C THR A 20 11.38 7.75 -10.03
N ALA A 21 11.74 6.55 -10.46
CA ALA A 21 10.79 5.57 -10.94
C ALA A 21 10.20 4.79 -9.75
N CYS A 22 8.88 4.82 -9.65
CA CYS A 22 8.08 4.03 -8.72
C CYS A 22 7.47 2.81 -9.42
N ARG A 23 7.01 1.85 -8.61
CA ARG A 23 6.27 0.67 -9.07
C ARG A 23 4.92 0.55 -8.39
N GLU A 24 4.16 -0.40 -8.88
CA GLU A 24 3.00 -0.92 -8.16
C GLU A 24 3.45 -1.91 -7.11
N ALA A 25 2.88 -1.79 -5.91
CA ALA A 25 2.97 -2.81 -4.90
C ALA A 25 1.59 -3.05 -4.30
N SER A 26 1.37 -4.25 -3.77
CA SER A 26 0.17 -4.54 -3.00
C SER A 26 0.55 -5.17 -1.67
N ILE A 27 -0.29 -4.95 -0.67
CA ILE A 27 -0.29 -5.65 0.60
C ILE A 27 -1.67 -6.25 0.82
N SER A 28 -1.71 -7.46 1.34
CA SER A 28 -2.94 -8.16 1.69
C SER A 28 -2.91 -8.54 3.16
N GLY A 29 -4.08 -8.47 3.80
CA GLY A 29 -4.30 -8.91 5.17
C GLY A 29 -5.77 -9.23 5.38
N GLU A 30 -6.09 -9.84 6.52
CA GLU A 30 -7.43 -10.33 6.82
C GLU A 30 -8.12 -9.49 7.89
N ILE A 31 -9.37 -9.11 7.63
CA ILE A 31 -10.26 -8.49 8.63
C ILE A 31 -11.25 -9.56 9.07
N ARG A 32 -11.32 -9.79 10.38
CA ARG A 32 -12.23 -10.77 11.00
C ARG A 32 -13.40 -10.07 11.65
N TYR A 33 -14.59 -10.59 11.42
CA TYR A 33 -15.81 -10.07 12.04
C TYR A 33 -16.20 -10.88 13.28
N PRO A 34 -16.91 -10.27 14.25
CA PRO A 34 -17.38 -10.98 15.43
C PRO A 34 -18.24 -12.21 15.07
N GLN A 35 -18.21 -13.23 15.95
CA GLN A 35 -18.97 -14.46 15.77
C GLN A 35 -20.47 -14.19 15.58
N GLY A 36 -21.10 -14.89 14.64
CA GLY A 36 -22.53 -14.78 14.36
C GLY A 36 -22.94 -13.46 13.71
N THR A 37 -21.98 -12.64 13.26
CA THR A 37 -22.23 -11.41 12.49
C THR A 37 -21.91 -11.61 11.01
N CYS A 38 -22.65 -10.92 10.14
CA CYS A 38 -22.45 -10.98 8.70
C CYS A 38 -22.32 -9.55 8.15
N PRO A 39 -21.10 -9.06 7.86
CA PRO A 39 -20.93 -7.74 7.29
C PRO A 39 -21.49 -7.68 5.87
N THR A 40 -22.05 -6.54 5.50
CA THR A 40 -22.33 -6.28 4.09
C THR A 40 -21.02 -6.08 3.31
N LYS A 41 -21.04 -6.34 2.00
CA LYS A 41 -19.88 -6.08 1.13
C LYS A 41 -19.41 -4.62 1.19
N THR A 42 -20.34 -3.69 1.40
CA THR A 42 -20.06 -2.26 1.52
C THR A 42 -19.34 -1.94 2.82
N GLU A 43 -19.79 -2.49 3.95
CA GLU A 43 -19.12 -2.32 5.25
C GLU A 43 -17.71 -2.91 5.21
N ALA A 44 -17.55 -4.11 4.64
CA ALA A 44 -16.23 -4.73 4.50
C ALA A 44 -15.27 -3.92 3.63
N LEU A 45 -15.78 -3.30 2.55
CA LEU A 45 -14.97 -2.40 1.73
C LEU A 45 -14.62 -1.10 2.49
N ASN A 46 -15.56 -0.56 3.27
CA ASN A 46 -15.32 0.62 4.10
C ASN A 46 -14.26 0.34 5.18
N ASP A 47 -14.28 -0.83 5.80
CA ASP A 47 -13.26 -1.23 6.78
C ASP A 47 -11.88 -1.43 6.12
N CYS A 48 -11.84 -2.02 4.92
CA CYS A 48 -10.61 -2.09 4.12
C CYS A 48 -10.10 -0.68 3.71
N ASN A 49 -11.01 0.27 3.48
CA ASN A 49 -10.65 1.68 3.24
C ASN A 49 -10.12 2.39 4.49
N LYS A 50 -10.51 1.98 5.71
CA LYS A 50 -9.88 2.49 6.95
C LYS A 50 -8.40 2.10 7.03
N VAL A 51 -8.07 0.85 6.68
CA VAL A 51 -6.69 0.39 6.57
C VAL A 51 -5.95 1.18 5.50
N THR A 52 -6.57 1.37 4.32
CA THR A 52 -6.00 2.17 3.24
C THR A 52 -5.64 3.58 3.71
N LYS A 53 -6.55 4.25 4.44
CA LYS A 53 -6.26 5.56 5.02
C LYS A 53 -5.11 5.50 6.03
N GLY A 54 -5.10 4.51 6.92
CA GLY A 54 -4.02 4.32 7.89
C GLY A 54 -2.65 4.15 7.23
N LEU A 55 -2.57 3.38 6.14
CA LEU A 55 -1.34 3.21 5.36
C LEU A 55 -0.93 4.46 4.59
N ILE A 56 -1.88 5.26 4.10
CA ILE A 56 -1.60 6.57 3.48
C ILE A 56 -0.99 7.51 4.54
N ASP A 57 -1.62 7.63 5.72
CA ASP A 57 -1.14 8.48 6.82
C ASP A 57 0.24 8.04 7.30
N PHE A 58 0.46 6.73 7.46
CA PHE A 58 1.76 6.15 7.81
C PHE A 58 2.80 6.44 6.72
N SER A 59 2.49 6.16 5.45
CA SER A 59 3.40 6.48 4.33
C SER A 59 3.77 7.96 4.32
N GLN A 60 2.81 8.85 4.54
CA GLN A 60 3.03 10.29 4.55
C GLN A 60 4.00 10.76 5.64
N SER A 61 3.95 10.14 6.83
CA SER A 61 4.89 10.38 7.93
C SER A 61 6.25 9.68 7.75
N HIS A 62 6.35 8.73 6.81
CA HIS A 62 7.54 7.94 6.53
C HIS A 62 8.09 8.23 5.13
N GLN A 63 8.28 9.52 4.82
CA GLN A 63 8.89 10.00 3.57
C GLN A 63 8.15 9.55 2.29
N ARG A 64 6.85 9.28 2.39
CA ARG A 64 6.02 8.74 1.30
C ARG A 64 6.61 7.45 0.70
N ALA A 65 7.16 6.57 1.55
CA ALA A 65 7.80 5.32 1.15
C ALA A 65 6.90 4.46 0.23
N TRP A 66 5.58 4.51 0.41
CA TRP A 66 4.62 3.76 -0.40
C TRP A 66 3.84 4.65 -1.37
N GLY A 67 4.18 5.93 -1.46
CA GLY A 67 3.35 6.95 -2.09
C GLY A 67 2.09 7.26 -1.26
N ILE A 68 1.17 8.04 -1.83
CA ILE A 68 -0.12 8.38 -1.19
C ILE A 68 -1.34 7.97 -2.04
N ASP A 69 -1.09 7.53 -3.27
CA ASP A 69 -2.12 7.04 -4.18
C ASP A 69 -2.32 5.54 -3.93
N MET A 70 -3.39 5.20 -3.20
CA MET A 70 -3.70 3.82 -2.82
C MET A 70 -5.18 3.52 -3.04
N THR A 71 -5.47 2.29 -3.48
CA THR A 71 -6.85 1.80 -3.69
C THR A 71 -7.06 0.45 -3.03
N ALA A 72 -8.28 0.20 -2.57
CA ALA A 72 -8.64 -1.03 -1.86
C ALA A 72 -9.56 -1.93 -2.69
N LYS A 73 -9.41 -3.24 -2.49
CA LYS A 73 -10.39 -4.27 -2.89
C LYS A 73 -10.57 -5.24 -1.73
N VAL A 74 -11.78 -5.79 -1.57
CA VAL A 74 -12.08 -6.76 -0.52
C VAL A 74 -12.80 -7.97 -1.09
N GLN A 75 -12.50 -9.14 -0.54
CA GLN A 75 -13.21 -10.39 -0.79
C GLN A 75 -13.53 -11.04 0.55
N CYS A 76 -14.79 -11.45 0.74
CA CYS A 76 -15.24 -12.07 1.99
C CYS A 76 -15.75 -13.47 1.73
N ALA A 77 -15.54 -14.35 2.70
CA ALA A 77 -16.24 -15.64 2.76
C ALA A 77 -17.76 -15.42 2.82
N PRO A 78 -18.57 -16.32 2.25
CA PRO A 78 -20.01 -16.30 2.44
C PRO A 78 -20.34 -16.53 3.93
N CYS A 79 -21.31 -15.77 4.46
CA CYS A 79 -21.77 -15.95 5.83
C CYS A 79 -22.62 -17.22 5.97
N ILE A 80 -22.46 -17.93 7.09
CA ILE A 80 -23.26 -19.09 7.45
C ILE A 80 -24.31 -18.65 8.48
N THR A 81 -25.50 -18.26 8.01
CA THR A 81 -26.57 -17.71 8.87
C THR A 81 -27.11 -18.70 9.91
N THR A 82 -26.79 -19.98 9.78
CA THR A 82 -27.23 -21.04 10.70
C THR A 82 -26.25 -21.31 11.83
N ASP A 83 -25.00 -20.88 11.72
CA ASP A 83 -23.96 -21.12 12.71
C ASP A 83 -23.73 -19.85 13.55
N PRO A 84 -24.16 -19.82 14.82
CA PRO A 84 -23.94 -18.67 15.70
C PRO A 84 -22.46 -18.45 16.04
N TRP A 85 -21.59 -19.40 15.74
CA TRP A 85 -20.15 -19.31 15.95
C TRP A 85 -19.36 -18.96 14.68
N ASP A 86 -20.04 -18.73 13.55
CA ASP A 86 -19.40 -18.39 12.27
C ASP A 86 -18.60 -17.09 12.39
N VAL A 87 -17.36 -17.12 11.94
CA VAL A 87 -16.45 -15.97 11.89
C VAL A 87 -16.20 -15.66 10.42
N VAL A 88 -16.83 -14.59 9.92
CA VAL A 88 -16.62 -14.16 8.54
C VAL A 88 -15.23 -13.55 8.40
N LEU A 89 -14.46 -14.10 7.47
CA LEU A 89 -13.11 -13.65 7.12
C LEU A 89 -13.16 -12.87 5.80
N CYS A 90 -12.55 -11.69 5.78
CA CYS A 90 -12.42 -10.87 4.59
C CYS A 90 -10.95 -10.55 4.28
N THR A 91 -10.46 -10.94 3.11
CA THR A 91 -9.15 -10.50 2.60
C THR A 91 -9.28 -9.09 2.06
N CYS A 92 -8.60 -8.15 2.69
CA CYS A 92 -8.43 -6.77 2.26
C CYS A 92 -7.10 -6.64 1.52
N LYS A 93 -7.16 -6.26 0.24
CA LYS A 93 -5.98 -6.01 -0.59
C LYS A 93 -5.89 -4.53 -0.93
N ILE A 94 -4.76 -3.92 -0.58
CA ILE A 94 -4.48 -2.51 -0.84
C ILE A 94 -3.37 -2.46 -1.87
N THR A 95 -3.58 -1.67 -2.93
CA THR A 95 -2.60 -1.46 -3.99
C THR A 95 -2.08 -0.03 -3.90
N ALA A 96 -0.78 0.11 -3.71
CA ALA A 96 -0.06 1.37 -3.78
C ALA A 96 0.36 1.65 -5.23
N HIS A 97 -0.14 2.76 -5.76
CA HIS A 97 0.09 3.17 -7.13
C HIS A 97 1.41 3.91 -7.29
N ARG A 98 2.14 4.31 -6.26
CA ARG A 98 3.45 4.95 -6.44
C ARG A 98 4.42 4.51 -5.35
N TYR A 99 4.62 3.19 -5.27
CA TYR A 99 5.49 2.56 -4.28
C TYR A 99 6.96 2.78 -4.63
N ARG A 100 7.76 3.22 -3.65
CA ARG A 100 9.19 3.51 -3.82
C ARG A 100 10.01 2.27 -3.47
N GLU A 101 10.18 1.36 -4.43
CA GLU A 101 10.93 0.11 -4.21
C GLU A 101 12.41 0.30 -3.86
N PHE A 102 12.96 1.48 -4.15
CA PHE A 102 14.32 1.88 -3.82
C PHE A 102 14.46 2.38 -2.36
N VAL A 103 13.36 2.59 -1.64
CA VAL A 103 13.36 2.86 -0.19
C VAL A 103 13.38 1.52 0.54
N PRO A 104 14.10 1.39 1.68
CA PRO A 104 14.10 0.16 2.46
C PRO A 104 12.68 -0.34 2.76
N LYS A 105 12.45 -1.63 2.56
CA LYS A 105 11.14 -2.26 2.83
C LYS A 105 10.82 -2.10 4.31
N ILE A 106 9.67 -1.50 4.60
CA ILE A 106 9.15 -1.33 5.95
C ILE A 106 8.32 -2.57 6.31
N PRO A 107 8.67 -3.34 7.36
CA PRO A 107 7.96 -4.55 7.73
C PRO A 107 6.65 -4.27 8.46
N TYR A 108 5.74 -5.25 8.47
CA TYR A 108 4.43 -5.18 9.13
C TYR A 108 4.51 -4.73 10.59
N SER A 109 5.47 -5.26 11.32
CA SER A 109 5.73 -4.93 12.73
C SER A 109 5.96 -3.45 13.00
N SER A 110 6.33 -2.65 11.98
CA SER A 110 6.52 -1.21 12.13
C SER A 110 5.21 -0.40 12.05
N PHE A 111 4.14 -0.98 11.50
CA PHE A 111 2.89 -0.26 11.25
C PHE A 111 1.62 -1.03 11.63
N SER A 112 1.72 -2.26 12.12
CA SER A 112 0.58 -3.08 12.55
C SER A 112 -0.26 -2.45 13.67
N SER A 113 0.33 -1.53 14.44
CA SER A 113 -0.35 -0.76 15.49
C SER A 113 -0.68 0.68 15.09
N ALA A 114 -0.46 1.05 13.83
CA ALA A 114 -0.76 2.40 13.36
C ALA A 114 -2.28 2.64 13.29
N PRO A 115 -2.77 3.86 13.55
CA PRO A 115 -4.19 4.16 13.49
C PRO A 115 -4.83 3.77 12.15
N GLY A 116 -5.95 3.04 12.21
CA GLY A 116 -6.67 2.57 11.03
C GLY A 116 -6.18 1.24 10.46
N VAL A 117 -4.98 0.76 10.84
CA VAL A 117 -4.47 -0.55 10.44
C VAL A 117 -5.12 -1.63 11.30
N ILE A 118 -6.23 -2.18 10.81
CA ILE A 118 -7.09 -3.15 11.53
C ILE A 118 -7.08 -4.56 10.93
N PHE A 119 -6.44 -4.77 9.78
CA PHE A 119 -6.24 -6.11 9.25
C PHE A 119 -5.14 -6.86 10.03
N GLY A 120 -5.16 -8.19 9.98
CA GLY A 120 -4.13 -9.05 10.56
C GLY A 120 -3.55 -10.00 9.53
N GLN A 121 -2.70 -10.92 10.00
CA GLN A 121 -2.22 -12.06 9.21
C GLN A 121 -3.40 -12.88 8.67
N GLU A 122 -3.33 -13.26 7.40
CA GLU A 122 -4.37 -14.05 6.76
C GLU A 122 -4.38 -15.50 7.28
N THR A 123 -5.57 -16.07 7.43
CA THR A 123 -5.72 -17.45 7.88
C THR A 123 -5.03 -18.41 6.91
N GLY A 124 -4.17 -19.28 7.43
CA GLY A 124 -3.47 -20.30 6.64
C GLY A 124 -2.17 -19.82 5.99
N LEU A 125 -1.81 -18.54 6.14
CA LEU A 125 -0.46 -18.06 5.82
C LEU A 125 0.42 -18.16 7.07
N ASP A 126 1.71 -18.45 6.90
CA ASP A 126 2.71 -18.60 7.96
C ASP A 126 3.56 -17.33 8.17
N HIS A 127 3.24 -16.26 7.45
CA HIS A 127 3.93 -14.97 7.48
C HIS A 127 2.95 -13.79 7.65
N ASP A 128 3.46 -12.67 8.14
CA ASP A 128 2.74 -11.40 8.29
C ASP A 128 2.31 -10.78 6.94
N PRO A 129 1.33 -9.85 6.93
CA PRO A 129 1.02 -9.00 5.79
C PRO A 129 2.27 -8.26 5.28
N GLU A 130 2.60 -8.40 4.01
CA GLU A 130 3.78 -7.74 3.44
C GLU A 130 3.52 -7.01 2.13
N TRP A 131 4.28 -5.94 1.90
CA TRP A 131 4.32 -5.27 0.60
C TRP A 131 5.03 -6.15 -0.42
N VAL A 132 4.31 -6.47 -1.50
CA VAL A 132 4.77 -7.24 -2.65
C VAL A 132 4.78 -6.35 -3.88
N VAL A 133 5.97 -6.12 -4.44
CA VAL A 133 6.15 -5.31 -5.66
C VAL A 133 5.71 -6.10 -6.89
N ASN A 134 4.87 -5.49 -7.73
CA ASN A 134 4.46 -6.06 -9.00
C ASN A 134 5.55 -5.80 -10.06
N MET A 135 6.47 -6.76 -10.20
CA MET A 135 7.56 -6.69 -11.18
C MET A 135 7.09 -6.74 -12.64
N LYS A 136 5.83 -7.15 -12.89
CA LYS A 136 5.24 -7.20 -14.24
C LYS A 136 4.67 -5.85 -14.67
N ALA A 137 4.28 -4.99 -13.72
CA ALA A 137 3.81 -3.64 -14.02
C ALA A 137 4.96 -2.77 -14.51
N ARG A 138 4.66 -1.85 -15.44
CA ARG A 138 5.61 -0.82 -15.88
C ARG A 138 5.93 0.12 -14.72
N THR A 139 7.14 0.62 -14.68
CA THR A 139 7.52 1.73 -13.80
C THR A 139 6.77 3.00 -14.19
N ARG A 140 6.67 3.95 -13.26
CA ARG A 140 5.99 5.25 -13.45
C ARG A 140 6.60 6.32 -12.55
N GLY A 141 6.23 7.58 -12.76
CA GLY A 141 6.68 8.68 -11.90
C GLY A 141 6.20 8.54 -10.46
N CYS A 142 7.00 9.00 -9.50
CA CYS A 142 6.67 9.00 -8.08
C CYS A 142 5.80 10.20 -7.63
N ASP A 143 5.68 11.27 -8.44
CA ASP A 143 5.01 12.55 -8.11
C ASP A 143 3.99 12.99 -9.15
#